data_AF-A0A957EXB7-F1
#
_entry.id   AF-A0A957EXB7-F1
#
_cell.length_a   1.000
_cell.length_b   1.000
_cell.length_c   1.000
_cell.angle_alpha   90.00
_cell.angle_beta   90.00
_cell.angle_gamma   90.00
#
_symmetry.space_group_name_H-M   'P 1'
#
loop_
_entity.id
_entity.type
_entity.pdbx_description
1 polymer ?
#
loop_
_entity_poly.entity_id
_entity_poly.type
_entity_poly.pdbx_seq_one_letter_code
_entity_poly.pdbx_strand_id
1 'polypeptide(L)'
;SKDQEQLTQAVYGGEVGWVGWQRPGFDLGLVMGKVAQENPQLKGLIMGQHGLINWANDDKACYELTLDLIEKAAVYIAERDKGEDTFGGAKYQSLSEAERQTLLIALLPKLRGMVSQQNRFIGTVHVTDSVLEFVNSHDAARLAEIGTSCPDHFLRTKIKPLYVDWNPQSEDMATLLVKLETGLVAYRADYSAYYEACKHPDSPAMRDPNPTVILIPGVGLIAWGKNKSESRVTAEFYSLAIEVMRASEAISQYQGLPRQEAFDIEYWLLEEAKLKRMPPEQELARNVVIVVGAGSGIGKATAHRVAKEGTHVVCVDLNGEAAQETANELTKKYGMGIGVAGTGISACGPAIGLGCDITNRESVRAMLNQVVLAYGGIDNIIVTAGVFVPPSKEGKVTDGQWDLTFAVNVKGGYIIADEARQIWEAQMLSGTLVLTTSVNAAVAKKGSVAYDTSKAAANHLVRELAIELSPLVRVNGLAPATVVEGSSMFPRDRVISSLVKYEIAFDESEDTDSLRDKLANFYAQRTLTKSPITLADQAEAAYLLTSSKLSKTTGQILSVDGGLHEAFLR
;
A
#
# COMPACT_ATOMS: atom_id res chain seq x y z
N SER A 1 -26.43 15.92 -14.71
CA SER A 1 -26.80 17.01 -15.63
C SER A 1 -27.71 18.04 -14.98
N LYS A 2 -27.70 19.28 -15.47
CA LYS A 2 -28.59 20.37 -15.06
C LYS A 2 -30.02 20.18 -15.57
N ASP A 3 -30.18 19.69 -16.80
CA ASP A 3 -31.47 19.62 -17.49
C ASP A 3 -32.12 18.21 -17.43
N GLN A 4 -32.08 17.55 -16.26
CA GLN A 4 -32.38 16.11 -16.13
C GLN A 4 -33.78 15.70 -16.59
N GLU A 5 -34.80 16.49 -16.25
CA GLU A 5 -36.19 16.22 -16.62
C GLU A 5 -36.37 16.23 -18.15
N GLN A 6 -35.84 17.27 -18.81
CA GLN A 6 -35.89 17.44 -20.26
C GLN A 6 -35.10 16.36 -20.99
N LEU A 7 -33.91 16.02 -20.47
CA LEU A 7 -33.07 14.94 -21.01
C LEU A 7 -33.74 13.58 -20.86
N THR A 8 -34.43 13.32 -19.76
CA THR A 8 -35.18 12.07 -19.56
C THR A 8 -36.23 11.92 -20.65
N GLN A 9 -36.97 12.98 -20.95
CA GLN A 9 -37.94 12.96 -22.04
C GLN A 9 -37.27 12.76 -23.41
N ALA A 10 -36.14 13.42 -23.67
CA ALA A 10 -35.43 13.33 -24.95
C ALA A 10 -34.84 11.94 -25.22
N VAL A 11 -34.30 11.28 -24.19
CA VAL A 11 -33.67 9.95 -24.30
C VAL A 11 -34.72 8.84 -24.39
N TYR A 12 -35.75 8.89 -23.54
CA TYR A 12 -36.66 7.76 -23.35
C TYR A 12 -38.04 7.95 -23.99
N GLY A 13 -38.34 9.11 -24.57
CA GLY A 13 -39.58 9.34 -25.31
C GLY A 13 -40.86 9.15 -24.49
N GLY A 14 -40.79 9.34 -23.16
CA GLY A 14 -41.89 9.11 -22.23
C GLY A 14 -42.07 7.67 -21.73
N GLU A 15 -41.20 6.73 -22.12
CA GLU A 15 -41.18 5.37 -21.54
C GLU A 15 -40.63 5.35 -20.10
N VAL A 16 -39.80 6.34 -19.75
CA VAL A 16 -39.19 6.53 -18.43
C VAL A 16 -39.57 7.92 -17.93
N GLY A 17 -40.11 8.00 -16.71
CA GLY A 17 -40.47 9.27 -16.09
C GLY A 17 -39.30 9.89 -15.33
N TRP A 18 -39.48 11.09 -14.80
CA TRP A 18 -38.50 11.76 -13.96
C TRP A 18 -39.09 12.12 -12.60
N VAL A 19 -38.28 11.99 -11.55
CA VAL A 19 -38.60 12.52 -10.22
C VAL A 19 -37.41 13.33 -9.70
N GLY A 20 -37.71 14.46 -9.05
CA GLY A 20 -36.69 15.29 -8.41
C GLY A 20 -35.94 14.55 -7.31
N TRP A 21 -34.83 15.14 -6.87
CA TRP A 21 -34.06 14.61 -5.76
C TRP A 21 -34.91 14.41 -4.52
N GLN A 22 -34.74 13.27 -3.86
CA GLN A 22 -35.30 12.94 -2.56
C GLN A 22 -34.26 12.16 -1.76
N ARG A 23 -34.37 12.17 -0.43
CA ARG A 23 -33.51 11.33 0.40
C ARG A 23 -33.75 9.85 0.05
N PRO A 24 -32.70 9.05 -0.20
CA PRO A 24 -32.87 7.64 -0.53
C PRO A 24 -33.46 6.87 0.66
N GLY A 25 -34.33 5.90 0.37
CA GLY A 25 -35.02 5.10 1.38
C GLY A 25 -36.53 5.10 1.19
N PHE A 26 -37.27 5.00 2.30
CA PHE A 26 -38.72 4.80 2.29
C PHE A 26 -39.48 5.95 1.61
N ASP A 27 -39.09 7.19 1.86
CA ASP A 27 -39.75 8.37 1.29
C ASP A 27 -39.65 8.41 -0.24
N LEU A 28 -38.45 8.16 -0.79
CA LEU A 28 -38.25 8.00 -2.23
C LEU A 28 -39.10 6.85 -2.78
N GLY A 29 -39.18 5.72 -2.06
CA GLY A 29 -40.04 4.59 -2.42
C GLY A 29 -41.53 4.94 -2.50
N LEU A 30 -42.04 5.77 -1.57
CA LEU A 30 -43.43 6.24 -1.61
C LEU A 30 -43.69 7.16 -2.82
N VAL A 31 -42.76 8.07 -3.11
CA VAL A 31 -42.86 8.95 -4.28
C VAL A 31 -42.87 8.14 -5.57
N MET A 32 -41.95 7.18 -5.71
CA MET A 32 -41.89 6.29 -6.87
C MET A 32 -43.17 5.46 -7.02
N GLY A 33 -43.68 4.90 -5.92
CA GLY A 33 -44.90 4.12 -5.93
C GLY A 33 -46.11 4.93 -6.39
N LYS A 34 -46.22 6.19 -5.95
CA LYS A 34 -47.25 7.12 -6.41
C LYS A 34 -47.13 7.40 -7.92
N VAL A 35 -45.93 7.73 -8.39
CA VAL A 35 -45.70 8.02 -9.82
C VAL A 35 -46.01 6.81 -10.70
N ALA A 36 -45.60 5.61 -10.27
CA ALA A 36 -45.90 4.37 -10.99
C ALA A 36 -47.41 4.06 -11.04
N GLN A 37 -48.17 4.36 -9.97
CA GLN A 37 -49.63 4.19 -9.94
C GLN A 37 -50.35 5.21 -10.83
N GLU A 38 -49.92 6.48 -10.81
CA GLU A 38 -50.50 7.54 -11.61
C GLU A 38 -50.15 7.43 -13.11
N ASN A 39 -49.06 6.73 -13.44
CA ASN A 39 -48.54 6.58 -14.80
C ASN A 39 -48.21 5.10 -15.13
N PRO A 40 -49.23 4.24 -15.30
CA PRO A 40 -49.05 2.79 -15.48
C PRO A 40 -48.31 2.41 -16.78
N GLN A 41 -48.14 3.35 -17.71
CA GLN A 41 -47.38 3.17 -18.95
C GLN A 41 -45.86 3.27 -18.76
N LEU A 42 -45.39 3.82 -17.64
CA LEU A 42 -43.96 3.97 -17.38
C LEU A 42 -43.32 2.62 -17.12
N LYS A 43 -42.12 2.44 -17.68
CA LYS A 43 -41.27 1.28 -17.49
C LYS A 43 -40.16 1.50 -16.46
N GLY A 44 -39.98 2.75 -16.05
CA GLY A 44 -38.97 3.15 -15.08
C GLY A 44 -39.00 4.64 -14.75
N LEU A 45 -38.08 5.06 -13.89
CA LEU A 45 -37.84 6.44 -13.50
C LEU A 45 -36.35 6.78 -13.52
N ILE A 46 -36.02 7.97 -14.01
CA ILE A 46 -34.80 8.67 -13.62
C ILE A 46 -35.10 9.40 -12.32
N MET A 47 -34.39 9.01 -11.28
CA MET A 47 -34.43 9.63 -9.97
C MET A 47 -33.30 10.65 -9.88
N GLY A 48 -33.65 11.92 -9.65
CA GLY A 48 -32.69 13.01 -9.60
C GLY A 48 -31.52 12.71 -8.67
N GLN A 49 -30.30 12.70 -9.23
CA GLN A 49 -29.04 12.39 -8.54
C GLN A 49 -28.97 11.00 -7.84
N HIS A 50 -29.88 10.07 -8.17
CA HIS A 50 -29.84 8.66 -7.74
C HIS A 50 -29.62 7.69 -8.91
N GLY A 51 -30.10 8.05 -10.11
CA GLY A 51 -29.92 7.24 -11.32
C GLY A 51 -31.23 6.63 -11.85
N LEU A 52 -31.09 5.57 -12.63
CA LEU A 52 -32.19 4.87 -13.28
C LEU A 52 -32.73 3.74 -12.39
N ILE A 53 -34.05 3.62 -12.30
CA ILE A 53 -34.71 2.41 -11.84
C ILE A 53 -35.80 2.00 -12.83
N ASN A 54 -36.00 0.70 -13.03
CA ASN A 54 -37.02 0.14 -13.89
C ASN A 54 -37.68 -1.06 -13.24
N TRP A 55 -38.81 -1.50 -13.78
CA TRP A 55 -39.57 -2.62 -13.23
C TRP A 55 -40.23 -3.47 -14.33
N ALA A 56 -40.39 -4.75 -14.04
CA ALA A 56 -41.19 -5.69 -14.81
C ALA A 56 -41.76 -6.77 -13.88
N ASN A 57 -42.75 -7.53 -14.36
CA ASN A 57 -43.36 -8.63 -13.61
C ASN A 57 -42.54 -9.94 -13.65
N ASP A 58 -41.43 -9.95 -14.38
CA ASP A 58 -40.53 -11.09 -14.59
C ASP A 58 -39.07 -10.61 -14.41
N ASP A 59 -38.25 -11.41 -13.75
CA ASP A 59 -36.88 -11.03 -13.37
C ASP A 59 -35.98 -10.87 -14.60
N LYS A 60 -36.07 -11.81 -15.55
CA LYS A 60 -35.38 -11.74 -16.83
C LYS A 60 -35.83 -10.52 -17.63
N ALA A 61 -37.14 -10.30 -17.76
CA ALA A 61 -37.68 -9.13 -18.45
C ALA A 61 -37.24 -7.81 -17.79
N CYS A 62 -37.14 -7.76 -16.46
CA CYS A 62 -36.65 -6.60 -15.74
C CYS A 62 -35.17 -6.32 -16.06
N TYR A 63 -34.34 -7.36 -16.08
CA TYR A 63 -32.93 -7.27 -16.43
C TYR A 63 -32.70 -6.85 -17.89
N GLU A 64 -33.40 -7.47 -18.84
CA GLU A 64 -33.32 -7.11 -20.27
C GLU A 64 -33.78 -5.67 -20.50
N LEU A 65 -34.86 -5.23 -19.82
CA LEU A 65 -35.31 -3.84 -19.86
C LEU A 65 -34.25 -2.88 -19.28
N THR A 66 -33.55 -3.25 -18.21
CA THR A 66 -32.45 -2.43 -17.68
C THR A 66 -31.37 -2.23 -18.73
N LEU A 67 -30.97 -3.29 -19.44
CA LEU A 67 -29.96 -3.21 -20.50
C LEU A 67 -30.43 -2.31 -21.65
N ASP A 68 -31.68 -2.49 -22.11
CA ASP A 68 -32.25 -1.68 -23.19
C ASP A 68 -32.29 -0.18 -22.84
N LEU A 69 -32.67 0.16 -21.61
CA LEU A 69 -32.73 1.56 -21.16
C LEU A 69 -31.33 2.16 -21.02
N ILE A 70 -30.37 1.40 -20.48
CA ILE A 70 -28.97 1.85 -20.39
C ILE A 70 -28.39 2.07 -21.79
N GLU A 71 -28.64 1.15 -22.73
CA GLU A 71 -28.15 1.27 -24.10
C GLU A 71 -28.73 2.50 -24.81
N LYS A 72 -30.03 2.79 -24.65
CA LYS A 72 -30.65 4.02 -25.18
C LYS A 72 -29.94 5.27 -24.67
N ALA A 73 -29.63 5.34 -23.38
CA ALA A 73 -28.90 6.46 -22.81
C ALA A 73 -27.45 6.53 -23.32
N ALA A 74 -26.77 5.39 -23.41
CA ALA A 74 -25.38 5.29 -23.88
C ALA A 74 -25.26 5.78 -25.33
N VAL A 75 -26.15 5.34 -26.23
CA VAL A 75 -26.20 5.80 -27.63
C VAL A 75 -26.45 7.31 -27.69
N TYR A 76 -27.43 7.81 -26.94
CA TYR A 76 -27.74 9.26 -26.94
C TYR A 76 -26.55 10.11 -26.49
N ILE A 77 -25.80 9.66 -25.49
CA ILE A 77 -24.58 10.31 -25.00
C ILE A 77 -23.46 10.22 -26.03
N ALA A 78 -23.19 9.03 -26.58
CA ALA A 78 -22.12 8.81 -27.54
C ALA A 78 -22.27 9.66 -28.82
N GLU A 79 -23.50 9.83 -29.31
CA GLU A 79 -23.80 10.71 -30.45
C GLU A 79 -23.48 12.20 -30.20
N ARG A 80 -23.31 12.60 -28.93
CA ARG A 80 -23.13 13.99 -28.49
C ARG A 80 -21.79 14.23 -27.79
N ASP A 81 -20.99 13.18 -27.57
CA ASP A 81 -19.61 13.31 -27.10
C ASP A 81 -18.80 14.08 -28.15
N LYS A 82 -18.11 15.13 -27.72
CA LYS A 82 -17.28 15.99 -28.56
C LYS A 82 -15.84 15.48 -28.64
N GLY A 83 -15.55 14.28 -28.15
CA GLY A 83 -14.20 13.74 -28.09
C GLY A 83 -13.33 14.57 -27.15
N GLU A 84 -12.13 14.94 -27.60
CA GLU A 84 -11.15 15.73 -26.83
C GLU A 84 -11.70 17.11 -26.42
N ASP A 85 -12.71 17.62 -27.14
CA ASP A 85 -13.33 18.92 -26.85
C ASP A 85 -14.42 18.86 -25.77
N THR A 86 -14.77 17.67 -25.25
CA THR A 86 -15.85 17.52 -24.25
C THR A 86 -15.53 18.25 -22.94
N PHE A 87 -14.26 18.29 -22.53
CA PHE A 87 -13.79 19.06 -21.39
C PHE A 87 -13.15 20.41 -21.78
N GLY A 88 -13.57 20.98 -22.91
CA GLY A 88 -13.06 22.26 -23.40
C GLY A 88 -11.68 22.17 -24.06
N GLY A 89 -11.24 20.97 -24.45
CA GLY A 89 -9.96 20.74 -25.10
C GLY A 89 -8.77 20.66 -24.15
N ALA A 90 -7.62 20.24 -24.67
CA ALA A 90 -6.38 20.12 -23.91
C ALA A 90 -5.74 21.49 -23.59
N LYS A 91 -5.58 21.79 -22.30
CA LYS A 91 -4.80 22.91 -21.77
C LYS A 91 -3.31 22.56 -21.64
N TYR A 92 -3.00 21.30 -21.33
CA TYR A 92 -1.64 20.80 -21.10
C TYR A 92 -1.37 19.54 -21.91
N GLN A 93 -0.08 19.20 -22.09
CA GLN A 93 0.33 17.92 -22.68
C GLN A 93 0.75 16.92 -21.60
N SER A 94 0.41 15.64 -21.80
CA SER A 94 0.87 14.55 -20.95
C SER A 94 2.38 14.42 -20.95
N LEU A 95 2.99 14.18 -19.78
CA LEU A 95 4.39 13.75 -19.72
C LEU A 95 4.53 12.37 -20.36
N SER A 96 5.71 12.08 -20.93
CA SER A 96 6.03 10.71 -21.33
C SER A 96 6.04 9.77 -20.12
N GLU A 97 5.91 8.47 -20.36
CA GLU A 97 5.91 7.47 -19.28
C GLU A 97 7.20 7.54 -18.43
N ALA A 98 8.36 7.71 -19.08
CA ALA A 98 9.65 7.80 -18.40
C ALA A 98 9.75 9.07 -17.53
N GLU A 99 9.40 10.24 -18.06
CA GLU A 99 9.41 11.51 -17.31
C GLU A 99 8.46 11.45 -16.12
N ARG A 100 7.25 10.89 -16.34
CA ARG A 100 6.25 10.72 -15.29
C ARG A 100 6.74 9.79 -14.19
N GLN A 101 7.38 8.66 -14.55
CA GLN A 101 7.91 7.72 -13.57
C GLN A 101 9.02 8.36 -12.74
N THR A 102 9.95 9.09 -13.38
CA THR A 102 11.00 9.85 -12.67
C THR A 102 10.39 10.87 -11.71
N LEU A 103 9.39 11.63 -12.15
CA LEU A 103 8.71 12.61 -11.30
C LEU A 103 7.99 11.93 -10.13
N LEU A 104 7.25 10.86 -10.37
CA LEU A 104 6.51 10.12 -9.34
C LEU A 104 7.42 9.53 -8.26
N ILE A 105 8.58 8.97 -8.65
CA ILE A 105 9.56 8.44 -7.68
C ILE A 105 10.04 9.55 -6.72
N ALA A 106 10.25 10.77 -7.22
CA ALA A 106 10.67 11.90 -6.39
C ALA A 106 9.50 12.52 -5.59
N LEU A 107 8.29 12.52 -6.15
CA LEU A 107 7.11 13.17 -5.61
C LEU A 107 6.40 12.35 -4.53
N LEU A 108 6.18 11.06 -4.78
CA LEU A 108 5.30 10.22 -3.96
C LEU A 108 5.66 10.17 -2.47
N PRO A 109 6.94 10.02 -2.08
CA PRO A 109 7.30 10.02 -0.66
C PRO A 109 6.95 11.35 0.02
N LYS A 110 7.25 12.48 -0.64
CA LYS A 110 6.92 13.82 -0.15
C LYS A 110 5.41 13.98 0.00
N LEU A 111 4.67 13.61 -1.03
CA LEU A 111 3.22 13.73 -1.05
C LEU A 111 2.56 12.84 0.01
N ARG A 112 3.04 11.59 0.16
CA ARG A 112 2.59 10.67 1.21
C ARG A 112 2.81 11.27 2.59
N GLY A 113 3.98 11.86 2.83
CA GLY A 113 4.29 12.59 4.05
C GLY A 113 3.31 13.73 4.32
N MET A 114 3.07 14.55 3.30
CA MET A 114 2.15 15.69 3.39
C MET A 114 0.72 15.27 3.74
N VAL A 115 0.20 14.17 3.19
CA VAL A 115 -1.17 13.70 3.48
C VAL A 115 -1.27 12.84 4.75
N SER A 116 -0.15 12.33 5.27
CA SER A 116 -0.12 11.39 6.42
C SER A 116 0.09 12.08 7.77
N GLN A 117 -0.53 13.24 8.01
CA GLN A 117 -0.31 14.02 9.24
C GLN A 117 -0.97 13.42 10.49
N GLN A 118 -2.14 12.80 10.34
CA GLN A 118 -2.85 12.14 11.45
C GLN A 118 -2.68 10.63 11.38
N ASN A 119 -2.95 10.04 10.20
CA ASN A 119 -2.82 8.62 9.93
C ASN A 119 -1.98 8.41 8.68
N ARG A 120 -1.26 7.29 8.60
CA ARG A 120 -0.54 6.92 7.38
C ARG A 120 -1.52 6.54 6.27
N PHE A 121 -1.16 6.88 5.04
CA PHE A 121 -1.86 6.49 3.82
C PHE A 121 -1.00 5.60 2.92
N ILE A 122 -1.68 4.79 2.12
CA ILE A 122 -1.11 3.96 1.06
C ILE A 122 -1.58 4.49 -0.28
N GLY A 123 -0.63 4.73 -1.18
CA GLY A 123 -0.88 5.35 -2.48
C GLY A 123 -1.22 4.37 -3.59
N THR A 124 -2.01 4.82 -4.56
CA THR A 124 -2.19 4.21 -5.87
C THR A 124 -2.02 5.27 -6.94
N VAL A 125 -1.06 5.06 -7.84
CA VAL A 125 -0.92 5.85 -9.07
C VAL A 125 -1.80 5.23 -10.12
N HIS A 126 -2.70 6.03 -10.69
CA HIS A 126 -3.60 5.60 -11.74
C HIS A 126 -3.55 6.56 -12.93
N VAL A 127 -3.21 5.99 -14.07
CA VAL A 127 -3.05 6.68 -15.34
C VAL A 127 -3.78 5.86 -16.39
N THR A 128 -4.79 6.48 -16.99
CA THR A 128 -5.50 6.02 -18.19
C THR A 128 -5.62 7.21 -19.14
N ASP A 129 -5.99 6.95 -20.39
CA ASP A 129 -6.19 8.02 -21.37
C ASP A 129 -7.31 8.97 -20.93
N SER A 130 -8.42 8.46 -20.39
CA SER A 130 -9.52 9.30 -19.90
C SER A 130 -9.14 10.16 -18.70
N VAL A 131 -8.34 9.62 -17.77
CA VAL A 131 -7.79 10.40 -16.65
C VAL A 131 -6.85 11.49 -17.16
N LEU A 132 -5.94 11.17 -18.10
CA LEU A 132 -5.01 12.13 -18.66
C LEU A 132 -5.72 13.24 -19.45
N GLU A 133 -6.69 12.88 -20.29
CA GLU A 133 -7.53 13.81 -21.03
C GLU A 133 -8.22 14.78 -20.06
N PHE A 134 -8.82 14.25 -18.99
CA PHE A 134 -9.48 15.07 -17.98
C PHE A 134 -8.51 16.01 -17.26
N VAL A 135 -7.43 15.51 -16.66
CA VAL A 135 -6.52 16.36 -15.85
C VAL A 135 -5.78 17.40 -16.68
N ASN A 136 -5.64 17.17 -17.98
CA ASN A 136 -5.00 18.12 -18.89
C ASN A 136 -5.98 19.11 -19.51
N SER A 137 -7.29 19.00 -19.26
CA SER A 137 -8.31 19.80 -19.92
C SER A 137 -8.47 21.21 -19.36
N HIS A 138 -9.11 22.11 -20.13
CA HIS A 138 -9.46 23.45 -19.65
C HIS A 138 -10.49 23.43 -18.51
N ASP A 139 -11.39 22.43 -18.49
CA ASP A 139 -12.45 22.33 -17.50
C ASP A 139 -12.08 21.55 -16.22
N ALA A 140 -10.91 20.91 -16.19
CA ALA A 140 -10.45 20.06 -15.09
C ALA A 140 -10.62 20.70 -13.71
N ALA A 141 -10.12 21.93 -13.54
CA ALA A 141 -10.18 22.65 -12.27
C ALA A 141 -11.62 22.94 -11.82
N ARG A 142 -12.48 23.37 -12.76
CA ARG A 142 -13.89 23.67 -12.50
C ARG A 142 -14.65 22.42 -12.10
N LEU A 143 -14.49 21.33 -12.86
CA LEU A 143 -15.20 20.07 -12.63
C LEU A 143 -14.71 19.37 -11.37
N ALA A 144 -13.41 19.41 -11.09
CA ALA A 144 -12.84 18.95 -9.83
C ALA A 144 -13.45 19.68 -8.62
N GLU A 145 -13.66 21.00 -8.70
CA GLU A 145 -14.26 21.78 -7.60
C GLU A 145 -15.74 21.44 -7.35
N ILE A 146 -16.49 21.03 -8.38
CA ILE A 146 -17.88 20.57 -8.22
C ILE A 146 -17.94 19.24 -7.44
N GLY A 147 -16.92 18.38 -7.60
CA GLY A 147 -16.82 17.13 -6.85
C GLY A 147 -17.57 15.96 -7.48
N THR A 148 -17.78 14.89 -6.70
CA THR A 148 -18.23 13.59 -7.22
C THR A 148 -19.74 13.46 -7.39
N SER A 149 -20.15 12.49 -8.23
CA SER A 149 -21.47 12.45 -8.85
C SER A 149 -22.55 11.68 -8.09
N CYS A 150 -22.18 10.82 -7.14
CA CYS A 150 -23.15 9.97 -6.44
C CYS A 150 -22.77 9.71 -4.97
N PRO A 151 -23.72 9.27 -4.13
CA PRO A 151 -23.52 8.97 -2.72
C PRO A 151 -22.33 8.05 -2.42
N ASP A 152 -22.16 6.97 -3.22
CA ASP A 152 -21.09 5.99 -3.01
C ASP A 152 -19.69 6.58 -3.22
N HIS A 153 -19.56 7.59 -4.08
CA HIS A 153 -18.29 8.30 -4.28
C HIS A 153 -17.86 9.02 -3.00
N PHE A 154 -18.75 9.75 -2.31
CA PHE A 154 -18.37 10.55 -1.14
C PHE A 154 -17.74 9.73 -0.01
N LEU A 155 -18.16 8.47 0.16
CA LEU A 155 -17.60 7.56 1.15
C LEU A 155 -16.14 7.16 0.85
N ARG A 156 -15.67 7.31 -0.40
CA ARG A 156 -14.36 6.83 -0.86
C ARG A 156 -13.44 7.95 -1.35
N THR A 157 -14.00 8.94 -2.04
CA THR A 157 -13.28 10.04 -2.69
C THR A 157 -13.42 11.37 -1.95
N LYS A 158 -14.18 11.41 -0.86
CA LYS A 158 -14.65 12.63 -0.20
C LYS A 158 -15.46 13.52 -1.14
N ILE A 159 -15.80 14.73 -0.71
CA ILE A 159 -16.63 15.68 -1.46
C ILE A 159 -16.01 16.15 -2.78
N LYS A 160 -14.69 16.32 -2.85
CA LYS A 160 -13.95 16.76 -4.03
C LYS A 160 -12.50 16.26 -3.98
N PRO A 161 -11.80 16.10 -5.12
CA PRO A 161 -10.36 15.88 -5.14
C PRO A 161 -9.60 17.19 -4.82
N LEU A 162 -8.28 17.09 -4.72
CA LEU A 162 -7.39 18.24 -4.90
C LEU A 162 -6.87 18.26 -6.34
N TYR A 163 -7.28 19.24 -7.13
CA TYR A 163 -6.65 19.53 -8.42
C TYR A 163 -5.49 20.52 -8.23
N VAL A 164 -4.32 20.17 -8.75
CA VAL A 164 -3.11 21.00 -8.66
C VAL A 164 -2.86 21.61 -10.04
N ASP A 165 -3.12 22.90 -10.20
CA ASP A 165 -2.90 23.60 -11.49
C ASP A 165 -1.41 23.84 -11.75
N TRP A 166 -0.67 22.75 -11.99
CA TRP A 166 0.73 22.73 -12.35
C TRP A 166 0.88 22.59 -13.86
N ASN A 167 1.81 23.34 -14.47
CA ASN A 167 2.06 23.29 -15.90
C ASN A 167 3.30 22.40 -16.21
N PRO A 168 3.12 21.15 -16.69
CA PRO A 168 4.22 20.24 -16.99
C PRO A 168 5.20 20.74 -18.05
N GLN A 169 4.81 21.69 -18.89
CA GLN A 169 5.66 22.22 -19.97
C GLN A 169 6.56 23.37 -19.52
N SER A 170 6.24 24.06 -18.41
CA SER A 170 6.95 25.28 -18.01
C SER A 170 7.35 25.37 -16.54
N GLU A 171 6.74 24.56 -15.67
CA GLU A 171 6.99 24.57 -14.23
C GLU A 171 7.80 23.35 -13.82
N ASP A 172 8.65 23.51 -12.81
CA ASP A 172 9.48 22.44 -12.28
C ASP A 172 8.85 21.74 -11.06
N MET A 173 9.55 20.73 -10.54
CA MET A 173 9.12 19.99 -9.37
C MET A 173 9.09 20.84 -8.08
N ALA A 174 9.97 21.83 -7.94
CA ALA A 174 9.95 22.71 -6.78
C ALA A 174 8.64 23.51 -6.74
N THR A 175 8.20 24.01 -7.90
CA THR A 175 6.93 24.70 -8.08
C THR A 175 5.75 23.76 -7.81
N LEU A 176 5.78 22.53 -8.29
CA LEU A 176 4.75 21.51 -8.00
C LEU A 176 4.60 21.27 -6.49
N LEU A 177 5.71 21.16 -5.75
CA LEU A 177 5.68 20.99 -4.29
C LEU A 177 5.02 22.17 -3.58
N VAL A 178 5.39 23.40 -3.95
CA VAL A 178 4.78 24.61 -3.37
C VAL A 178 3.27 24.64 -3.63
N LYS A 179 2.83 24.29 -4.83
CA LYS A 179 1.39 24.21 -5.17
C LYS A 179 0.67 23.11 -4.39
N LEU A 180 1.31 21.96 -4.20
CA LEU A 180 0.76 20.87 -3.39
C LEU A 180 0.62 21.27 -1.91
N GLU A 181 1.65 21.85 -1.32
CA GLU A 181 1.62 22.32 0.07
C GLU A 181 0.52 23.36 0.28
N THR A 182 0.47 24.36 -0.60
CA THR A 182 -0.55 25.43 -0.56
C THR A 182 -1.95 24.84 -0.76
N GLY A 183 -2.12 23.95 -1.75
CA GLY A 183 -3.38 23.31 -2.07
C GLY A 183 -3.89 22.41 -0.94
N LEU A 184 -3.00 21.68 -0.25
CA LEU A 184 -3.36 20.86 0.90
C LEU A 184 -3.80 21.70 2.11
N VAL A 185 -3.14 22.83 2.36
CA VAL A 185 -3.57 23.77 3.41
C VAL A 185 -4.96 24.32 3.10
N ALA A 186 -5.18 24.78 1.86
CA ALA A 186 -6.48 25.28 1.41
C ALA A 186 -7.56 24.20 1.49
N TYR A 187 -7.28 22.99 1.00
CA TYR A 187 -8.23 21.87 1.03
C TYR A 187 -8.67 21.53 2.46
N ARG A 188 -7.75 21.50 3.42
CA ARG A 188 -8.08 21.24 4.83
C ARG A 188 -8.95 22.34 5.44
N ALA A 189 -8.67 23.60 5.10
CA ALA A 189 -9.47 24.74 5.53
C ALA A 189 -10.89 24.68 4.94
N ASP A 190 -10.99 24.39 3.64
CA ASP A 190 -12.27 24.20 2.93
C ASP A 190 -13.08 23.06 3.54
N TYR A 191 -12.45 21.92 3.82
CA TYR A 191 -13.13 20.76 4.41
C TYR A 191 -13.63 21.06 5.83
N SER A 192 -12.84 21.79 6.62
CA SER A 192 -13.26 22.26 7.96
C SER A 192 -14.43 23.24 7.87
N ALA A 193 -14.39 24.21 6.96
CA ALA A 193 -15.48 25.16 6.75
C ALA A 193 -16.75 24.45 6.27
N TYR A 194 -16.63 23.47 5.38
CA TYR A 194 -17.73 22.60 4.94
C TYR A 194 -18.36 21.84 6.11
N TYR A 195 -17.53 21.19 6.94
CA TYR A 195 -18.01 20.47 8.11
C TYR A 195 -18.76 21.40 9.08
N GLU A 196 -18.18 22.56 9.41
CA GLU A 196 -18.81 23.52 10.33
C GLU A 196 -20.11 24.12 9.79
N ALA A 197 -20.21 24.34 8.48
CA ALA A 197 -21.41 24.89 7.84
C ALA A 197 -22.56 23.88 7.73
N CYS A 198 -22.27 22.58 7.63
CA CYS A 198 -23.27 21.55 7.36
C CYS A 198 -23.56 20.62 8.55
N LYS A 199 -22.74 20.62 9.61
CA LYS A 199 -22.94 19.71 10.75
C LYS A 199 -24.24 19.95 11.49
N HIS A 200 -24.83 18.85 11.94
CA HIS A 200 -25.93 18.81 12.89
C HIS A 200 -25.40 18.67 14.32
N PRO A 201 -26.22 18.97 15.35
CA PRO A 201 -25.82 18.80 16.76
C PRO A 201 -25.36 17.39 17.14
N ASP A 202 -25.83 16.36 16.41
CA ASP A 202 -25.52 14.95 16.63
C ASP A 202 -24.50 14.36 15.64
N SER A 203 -23.89 15.20 14.79
CA SER A 203 -22.92 14.74 13.79
C SER A 203 -21.66 14.13 14.43
N PRO A 204 -21.10 13.04 13.85
CA PRO A 204 -19.81 12.49 14.27
C PRO A 204 -18.67 13.51 14.13
N ALA A 205 -17.56 13.28 14.84
CA ALA A 205 -16.38 14.13 14.73
C ALA A 205 -15.87 14.23 13.27
N MET A 206 -15.35 15.40 12.91
CA MET A 206 -14.79 15.64 11.58
C MET A 206 -13.75 14.57 11.23
N ARG A 207 -13.90 14.00 10.03
CA ARG A 207 -12.95 13.02 9.49
C ARG A 207 -11.62 13.69 9.14
N ASP A 208 -10.59 12.88 8.89
CA ASP A 208 -9.28 13.37 8.42
C ASP A 208 -9.48 14.35 7.24
N PRO A 209 -9.01 15.60 7.34
CA PRO A 209 -9.31 16.64 6.35
C PRO A 209 -8.41 16.60 5.11
N ASN A 210 -7.58 15.57 4.93
CA ASN A 210 -6.75 15.42 3.72
C ASN A 210 -7.56 14.93 2.51
N PRO A 211 -7.18 15.29 1.27
CA PRO A 211 -7.79 14.72 0.06
C PRO A 211 -7.39 13.25 -0.10
N THR A 212 -8.33 12.42 -0.56
CA THR A 212 -8.05 11.03 -0.94
C THR A 212 -7.78 10.86 -2.44
N VAL A 213 -8.02 11.91 -3.24
CA VAL A 213 -7.72 11.96 -4.67
C VAL A 213 -6.97 13.25 -4.96
N ILE A 214 -5.83 13.14 -5.63
CA ILE A 214 -5.02 14.27 -6.10
C ILE A 214 -4.83 14.14 -7.61
N LEU A 215 -5.15 15.20 -8.33
CA LEU A 215 -5.09 15.28 -9.79
C LEU A 215 -3.99 16.26 -10.20
N ILE A 216 -3.09 15.81 -11.06
CA ILE A 216 -1.94 16.61 -11.49
C ILE A 216 -1.85 16.53 -13.03
N PRO A 217 -1.93 17.66 -13.76
CA PRO A 217 -1.71 17.70 -15.19
C PRO A 217 -0.37 17.07 -15.58
N GLY A 218 -0.33 16.40 -16.72
CA GLY A 218 0.85 15.68 -17.18
C GLY A 218 1.10 14.32 -16.50
N VAL A 219 0.56 14.12 -15.29
CA VAL A 219 0.85 12.97 -14.42
C VAL A 219 -0.33 12.01 -14.30
N GLY A 220 -1.53 12.52 -14.04
CA GLY A 220 -2.74 11.72 -13.84
C GLY A 220 -3.26 11.78 -12.41
N LEU A 221 -3.75 10.64 -11.90
CA LEU A 221 -4.45 10.53 -10.62
C LEU A 221 -3.61 9.79 -9.58
N ILE A 222 -3.51 10.37 -8.38
CA ILE A 222 -2.94 9.70 -7.21
C ILE A 222 -4.02 9.58 -6.14
N ALA A 223 -4.36 8.34 -5.80
CA ALA A 223 -5.35 8.03 -4.77
C ALA A 223 -4.69 7.55 -3.47
N TRP A 224 -5.30 7.90 -2.35
CA TRP A 224 -4.84 7.56 -1.00
C TRP A 224 -5.94 6.84 -0.23
N GLY A 225 -5.56 5.82 0.53
CA GLY A 225 -6.48 5.07 1.39
C GLY A 225 -5.73 4.37 2.52
N LYS A 226 -6.46 3.81 3.49
CA LYS A 226 -5.83 3.11 4.63
C LYS A 226 -4.98 1.91 4.21
N ASN A 227 -5.33 1.32 3.07
CA ASN A 227 -4.64 0.19 2.49
C ASN A 227 -4.75 0.24 0.97
N LYS A 228 -4.15 -0.74 0.31
CA LYS A 228 -4.03 -0.78 -1.14
C LYS A 228 -5.36 -1.02 -1.82
N SER A 229 -6.21 -1.85 -1.22
CA SER A 229 -7.57 -2.07 -1.71
C SER A 229 -8.38 -0.77 -1.67
N GLU A 230 -8.32 -0.03 -0.57
CA GLU A 230 -9.04 1.23 -0.44
C GLU A 230 -8.54 2.30 -1.41
N SER A 231 -7.22 2.48 -1.56
CA SER A 231 -6.70 3.47 -2.51
C SER A 231 -6.98 3.11 -3.97
N ARG A 232 -7.02 1.81 -4.33
CA ARG A 232 -7.43 1.36 -5.67
C ARG A 232 -8.92 1.59 -5.91
N VAL A 233 -9.77 1.29 -4.94
CA VAL A 233 -11.20 1.62 -5.00
C VAL A 233 -11.40 3.13 -5.16
N THR A 234 -10.70 3.96 -4.38
CA THR A 234 -10.77 5.42 -4.50
C THR A 234 -10.37 5.91 -5.90
N ALA A 235 -9.31 5.36 -6.50
CA ALA A 235 -8.93 5.69 -7.88
C ALA A 235 -9.98 5.27 -8.90
N GLU A 236 -10.55 4.07 -8.76
CA GLU A 236 -11.58 3.53 -9.65
C GLU A 236 -12.86 4.37 -9.60
N PHE A 237 -13.34 4.67 -8.39
CA PHE A 237 -14.53 5.50 -8.17
C PHE A 237 -14.35 6.90 -8.76
N TYR A 238 -13.17 7.51 -8.60
CA TYR A 238 -12.95 8.82 -9.18
C TYR A 238 -12.80 8.78 -10.71
N SER A 239 -12.25 7.70 -11.26
CA SER A 239 -12.20 7.51 -12.73
C SER A 239 -13.61 7.36 -13.31
N LEU A 240 -14.50 6.65 -12.62
CA LEU A 240 -15.91 6.61 -12.98
C LEU A 240 -16.57 7.99 -12.88
N ALA A 241 -16.23 8.79 -11.87
CA ALA A 241 -16.73 10.16 -11.76
C ALA A 241 -16.30 11.03 -12.96
N ILE A 242 -15.09 10.85 -13.49
CA ILE A 242 -14.63 11.51 -14.72
C ILE A 242 -15.52 11.13 -15.92
N GLU A 243 -15.85 9.85 -16.10
CA GLU A 243 -16.74 9.41 -17.18
C GLU A 243 -18.16 9.99 -17.02
N VAL A 244 -18.67 10.09 -15.79
CA VAL A 244 -19.97 10.74 -15.52
C VAL A 244 -19.92 12.24 -15.84
N MET A 245 -18.81 12.92 -15.51
CA MET A 245 -18.61 14.32 -15.88
C MET A 245 -18.58 14.46 -17.40
N ARG A 246 -17.86 13.58 -18.12
CA ARG A 246 -17.79 13.56 -19.59
C ARG A 246 -19.17 13.44 -20.20
N ALA A 247 -19.91 12.41 -19.80
CA ALA A 247 -21.27 12.16 -20.26
C ALA A 247 -22.20 13.35 -19.99
N SER A 248 -22.07 14.00 -18.83
CA SER A 248 -22.89 15.14 -18.46
C SER A 248 -22.56 16.40 -19.26
N GLU A 249 -21.28 16.68 -19.54
CA GLU A 249 -20.82 17.84 -20.32
C GLU A 249 -21.07 17.65 -21.83
N ALA A 250 -21.18 16.40 -22.30
CA ALA A 250 -21.56 16.09 -23.67
C ALA A 250 -23.01 16.51 -23.98
N ILE A 251 -23.94 16.27 -23.04
CA ILE A 251 -25.39 16.45 -23.28
C ILE A 251 -26.02 17.67 -22.58
N SER A 252 -25.34 18.26 -21.59
CA SER A 252 -25.80 19.41 -20.78
C SER A 252 -24.60 19.96 -19.99
N GLN A 253 -24.77 20.17 -18.68
CA GLN A 253 -23.74 20.61 -17.74
C GLN A 253 -23.76 19.71 -16.50
N TYR A 254 -22.59 19.31 -16.03
CA TYR A 254 -22.38 18.57 -14.80
C TYR A 254 -22.80 19.39 -13.59
N GLN A 255 -23.52 18.73 -12.70
CA GLN A 255 -24.06 19.32 -11.48
C GLN A 255 -23.92 18.30 -10.36
N GLY A 256 -23.17 18.67 -9.33
CA GLY A 256 -23.03 17.88 -8.10
C GLY A 256 -24.23 18.03 -7.17
N LEU A 257 -24.23 17.25 -6.10
CA LEU A 257 -25.23 17.35 -5.04
C LEU A 257 -25.05 18.64 -4.22
N PRO A 258 -26.14 19.20 -3.64
CA PRO A 258 -26.03 20.26 -2.65
C PRO A 258 -25.12 19.83 -1.50
N ARG A 259 -24.32 20.77 -0.96
CA ARG A 259 -23.35 20.47 0.11
C ARG A 259 -23.97 19.83 1.34
N GLN A 260 -25.16 20.27 1.76
CA GLN A 260 -25.86 19.68 2.90
C GLN A 260 -26.19 18.19 2.66
N GLU A 261 -26.61 17.83 1.45
CA GLU A 261 -26.93 16.44 1.11
C GLU A 261 -25.68 15.57 1.03
N ALA A 262 -24.60 16.10 0.47
CA ALA A 262 -23.30 15.43 0.50
C ALA A 262 -22.82 15.18 1.94
N PHE A 263 -23.08 16.13 2.85
CA PHE A 263 -22.72 16.01 4.27
C PHE A 263 -23.53 14.92 4.96
N ASP A 264 -24.86 14.92 4.76
CA ASP A 264 -25.76 13.96 5.38
C ASP A 264 -25.48 12.51 4.93
N ILE A 265 -24.90 12.34 3.74
CA ILE A 265 -24.38 11.06 3.24
C ILE A 265 -23.02 10.72 3.86
N GLU A 266 -22.05 11.65 3.80
CA GLU A 266 -20.70 11.39 4.28
C GLU A 266 -20.69 11.09 5.79
N TYR A 267 -21.47 11.83 6.58
CA TYR A 267 -21.56 11.73 8.04
C TYR A 267 -22.78 10.94 8.54
N TRP A 268 -23.33 10.07 7.69
CA TRP A 268 -24.52 9.29 8.03
C TRP A 268 -24.31 8.42 9.28
N LEU A 269 -25.16 8.62 10.30
CA LEU A 269 -25.03 7.95 11.60
C LEU A 269 -25.08 6.42 11.55
N LEU A 270 -25.83 5.85 10.61
CA LEU A 270 -25.89 4.39 10.46
C LEU A 270 -24.57 3.83 9.89
N GLU A 271 -23.90 4.57 9.03
CA GLU A 271 -22.57 4.20 8.55
C GLU A 271 -21.52 4.34 9.65
N GLU A 272 -21.59 5.44 10.42
CA GLU A 272 -20.75 5.63 11.60
C GLU A 272 -20.92 4.49 12.63
N ALA A 273 -22.15 4.02 12.84
CA ALA A 273 -22.43 2.89 13.71
C ALA A 273 -21.81 1.57 13.21
N LYS A 274 -21.69 1.37 11.89
CA LYS A 274 -20.96 0.23 11.32
C LYS A 274 -19.45 0.39 11.55
N LEU A 275 -18.89 1.58 11.31
CA LEU A 275 -17.48 1.86 11.50
C LEU A 275 -17.05 1.64 12.96
N LYS A 276 -17.85 2.09 13.93
CA LYS A 276 -17.60 1.88 15.38
C LYS A 276 -17.66 0.41 15.82
N ARG A 277 -18.31 -0.46 15.04
CA ARG A 277 -18.38 -1.91 15.30
C ARG A 277 -17.19 -2.67 14.70
N MET A 278 -16.40 -2.03 13.84
CA MET A 278 -15.22 -2.68 13.28
C MET A 278 -14.16 -2.91 14.37
N PRO A 279 -13.38 -3.99 14.29
CA PRO A 279 -12.23 -4.19 15.16
C PRO A 279 -11.25 -3.01 15.03
N PRO A 280 -10.50 -2.69 16.11
CA PRO A 280 -9.43 -1.70 16.03
C PRO A 280 -8.40 -2.10 14.97
N GLU A 281 -7.74 -1.09 14.40
CA GLU A 281 -6.67 -1.34 13.44
C GLU A 281 -5.53 -2.13 14.10
N GLN A 282 -4.91 -3.01 13.31
CA GLN A 282 -3.78 -3.82 13.73
C GLN A 282 -2.51 -2.94 13.89
N GLU A 283 -1.52 -3.42 14.64
CA GLU A 283 -0.34 -2.65 15.04
C GLU A 283 0.43 -2.03 13.86
N LEU A 284 0.54 -2.76 12.74
CA LEU A 284 1.25 -2.31 11.54
C LEU A 284 0.30 -1.99 10.39
N ALA A 285 -0.98 -1.75 10.68
CA ALA A 285 -1.91 -1.26 9.68
C ALA A 285 -1.36 0.02 9.04
N ARG A 286 -1.60 0.21 7.74
CA ARG A 286 -1.14 1.37 6.95
C ARG A 286 0.39 1.50 6.82
N ASN A 287 1.16 0.52 7.28
CA ASN A 287 2.61 0.50 7.11
C ASN A 287 3.02 -0.28 5.86
N VAL A 288 4.11 0.15 5.24
CA VAL A 288 4.86 -0.55 4.18
C VAL A 288 6.14 -1.12 4.79
N VAL A 289 6.24 -2.45 4.83
CA VAL A 289 7.37 -3.18 5.42
C VAL A 289 8.12 -3.92 4.32
N ILE A 290 9.40 -3.58 4.14
CA ILE A 290 10.32 -4.31 3.26
C ILE A 290 11.01 -5.40 4.06
N VAL A 291 10.92 -6.65 3.62
CA VAL A 291 11.66 -7.77 4.21
C VAL A 291 12.67 -8.27 3.20
N VAL A 292 13.95 -8.02 3.47
CA VAL A 292 15.07 -8.43 2.62
C VAL A 292 15.58 -9.80 3.07
N GLY A 293 15.76 -10.73 2.14
CA GLY A 293 15.97 -12.16 2.40
C GLY A 293 14.65 -12.95 2.55
N ALA A 294 13.55 -12.44 2.00
CA ALA A 294 12.21 -13.02 2.17
C ALA A 294 11.92 -14.26 1.30
N GLY A 295 12.86 -14.72 0.47
CA GLY A 295 12.67 -15.91 -0.34
C GLY A 295 12.66 -17.21 0.47
N SER A 296 13.24 -17.22 1.67
CA SER A 296 13.32 -18.42 2.52
C SER A 296 13.51 -18.10 4.01
N GLY A 297 13.50 -19.15 4.85
CA GLY A 297 13.93 -19.09 6.25
C GLY A 297 13.31 -17.95 7.06
N ILE A 298 14.16 -17.22 7.81
CA ILE A 298 13.75 -16.17 8.75
C ILE A 298 13.02 -15.04 8.02
N GLY A 299 13.50 -14.64 6.84
CA GLY A 299 12.87 -13.58 6.07
C GLY A 299 11.47 -13.94 5.62
N LYS A 300 11.28 -15.16 5.07
CA LYS A 300 9.94 -15.64 4.70
C LYS A 300 8.99 -15.69 5.91
N ALA A 301 9.45 -16.26 7.03
CA ALA A 301 8.67 -16.30 8.27
C ALA A 301 8.34 -14.90 8.80
N THR A 302 9.27 -13.95 8.69
CA THR A 302 9.08 -12.55 9.07
C THR A 302 8.05 -11.87 8.20
N ALA A 303 8.11 -12.05 6.87
CA ALA A 303 7.11 -11.53 5.94
C ALA A 303 5.69 -12.02 6.29
N HIS A 304 5.55 -13.32 6.56
CA HIS A 304 4.28 -13.91 7.03
C HIS A 304 3.84 -13.38 8.39
N ARG A 305 4.77 -13.09 9.29
CA ARG A 305 4.48 -12.58 10.64
C ARG A 305 4.00 -11.15 10.62
N VAL A 306 4.68 -10.25 9.92
CA VAL A 306 4.28 -8.83 9.84
C VAL A 306 3.00 -8.66 9.05
N ALA A 307 2.74 -9.50 8.04
CA ALA A 307 1.49 -9.48 7.27
C ALA A 307 0.23 -9.70 8.14
N LYS A 308 0.34 -10.45 9.25
CA LYS A 308 -0.76 -10.65 10.21
C LYS A 308 -1.23 -9.34 10.87
N GLU A 309 -0.37 -8.32 10.86
CA GLU A 309 -0.58 -7.03 11.52
C GLU A 309 -1.12 -5.97 10.53
N GLY A 310 -1.66 -6.39 9.38
CA GLY A 310 -2.35 -5.51 8.43
C GLY A 310 -1.45 -4.62 7.56
N THR A 311 -0.16 -4.94 7.49
CA THR A 311 0.85 -4.18 6.70
C THR A 311 0.89 -4.59 5.22
N HIS A 312 1.44 -3.71 4.39
CA HIS A 312 1.85 -3.99 3.02
C HIS A 312 3.27 -4.54 3.01
N VAL A 313 3.47 -5.74 2.47
CA VAL A 313 4.74 -6.44 2.54
C VAL A 313 5.46 -6.45 1.20
N VAL A 314 6.68 -5.93 1.17
CA VAL A 314 7.59 -6.09 0.04
C VAL A 314 8.55 -7.22 0.37
N CYS A 315 8.36 -8.36 -0.28
CA CYS A 315 9.27 -9.50 -0.16
C CYS A 315 10.44 -9.25 -1.11
N VAL A 316 11.66 -9.18 -0.58
CA VAL A 316 12.87 -8.91 -1.37
C VAL A 316 13.87 -10.04 -1.16
N ASP A 317 14.46 -10.54 -2.23
CA ASP A 317 15.54 -11.52 -2.17
C ASP A 317 16.47 -11.37 -3.38
N LEU A 318 17.68 -11.94 -3.33
CA LEU A 318 18.52 -12.04 -4.52
C LEU A 318 17.84 -12.93 -5.58
N ASN A 319 17.18 -13.99 -5.13
CA ASN A 319 16.28 -14.78 -5.97
C ASN A 319 14.88 -14.12 -6.01
N GLY A 320 14.66 -13.28 -7.03
CA GLY A 320 13.39 -12.58 -7.22
C GLY A 320 12.18 -13.51 -7.37
N GLU A 321 12.34 -14.72 -7.92
CA GLU A 321 11.25 -15.69 -8.06
C GLU A 321 10.80 -16.19 -6.68
N ALA A 322 11.75 -16.58 -5.82
CA ALA A 322 11.45 -17.00 -4.46
C ALA A 322 10.78 -15.89 -3.63
N ALA A 323 11.21 -14.63 -3.82
CA ALA A 323 10.56 -13.48 -3.21
C ALA A 323 9.11 -13.30 -3.70
N GLN A 324 8.87 -13.48 -5.00
CA GLN A 324 7.53 -13.43 -5.60
C GLN A 324 6.64 -14.59 -5.14
N GLU A 325 7.17 -15.79 -4.94
CA GLU A 325 6.43 -16.90 -4.36
C GLU A 325 5.94 -16.58 -2.96
N THR A 326 6.80 -16.04 -2.08
CA THR A 326 6.38 -15.60 -0.75
C THR A 326 5.29 -14.53 -0.84
N ALA A 327 5.41 -13.54 -1.73
CA ALA A 327 4.38 -12.53 -1.93
C ALA A 327 3.04 -13.15 -2.41
N ASN A 328 3.09 -14.12 -3.34
CA ASN A 328 1.91 -14.83 -3.83
C ASN A 328 1.21 -15.62 -2.71
N GLU A 329 1.96 -16.24 -1.79
CA GLU A 329 1.38 -16.90 -0.61
C GLU A 329 0.63 -15.92 0.29
N LEU A 330 1.19 -14.73 0.52
CA LEU A 330 0.54 -13.67 1.29
C LEU A 330 -0.74 -13.19 0.58
N THR A 331 -0.68 -12.92 -0.72
CA THR A 331 -1.84 -12.50 -1.51
C THR A 331 -2.91 -13.59 -1.58
N LYS A 332 -2.53 -14.88 -1.66
CA LYS A 332 -3.48 -15.99 -1.58
C LYS A 332 -4.20 -16.04 -0.23
N LYS A 333 -3.49 -15.72 0.86
CA LYS A 333 -4.02 -15.75 2.22
C LYS A 333 -4.90 -14.55 2.56
N TYR A 334 -4.49 -13.34 2.19
CA TYR A 334 -5.16 -12.09 2.55
C TYR A 334 -6.02 -11.50 1.42
N GLY A 335 -5.95 -12.08 0.23
CA GLY A 335 -6.61 -11.61 -0.98
C GLY A 335 -5.84 -10.48 -1.67
N MET A 336 -6.15 -10.27 -2.96
CA MET A 336 -5.69 -9.11 -3.72
C MET A 336 -6.29 -7.79 -3.20
N GLY A 337 -7.38 -7.88 -2.44
CA GLY A 337 -8.27 -6.77 -2.16
C GLY A 337 -9.27 -6.53 -3.29
N ILE A 338 -10.20 -5.61 -3.06
CA ILE A 338 -11.12 -5.07 -4.07
C ILE A 338 -10.52 -3.83 -4.74
N GLY A 339 -11.10 -3.46 -5.89
CA GLY A 339 -10.64 -2.40 -6.76
C GLY A 339 -9.75 -2.95 -7.88
N VAL A 340 -9.87 -2.42 -9.09
CA VAL A 340 -9.07 -2.83 -10.27
C VAL A 340 -8.10 -1.76 -10.75
N ALA A 341 -8.20 -0.54 -10.23
CA ALA A 341 -7.33 0.57 -10.62
C ALA A 341 -5.86 0.40 -10.20
N GLY A 342 -5.02 1.27 -10.76
CA GLY A 342 -3.57 1.29 -10.63
C GLY A 342 -2.85 1.08 -11.97
N THR A 343 -1.67 1.66 -12.13
CA THR A 343 -0.85 1.54 -13.34
C THR A 343 0.51 0.91 -13.01
N GLY A 344 0.95 -0.04 -13.84
CA GLY A 344 2.19 -0.78 -13.62
C GLY A 344 2.20 -1.49 -12.26
N ILE A 345 3.31 -1.37 -11.52
CA ILE A 345 3.44 -1.98 -10.19
C ILE A 345 2.44 -1.39 -9.17
N SER A 346 1.87 -0.21 -9.42
CA SER A 346 0.85 0.38 -8.55
C SER A 346 -0.50 -0.34 -8.62
N ALA A 347 -0.71 -1.28 -9.54
CA ALA A 347 -1.90 -2.16 -9.57
C ALA A 347 -1.82 -3.34 -8.58
N CYS A 348 -0.77 -3.40 -7.75
CA CYS A 348 -0.53 -4.51 -6.82
C CYS A 348 -1.56 -4.61 -5.69
N GLY A 349 -1.49 -5.73 -4.96
CA GLY A 349 -2.27 -5.99 -3.74
C GLY A 349 -1.46 -5.68 -2.46
N PRO A 350 -1.74 -6.37 -1.35
CA PRO A 350 -1.06 -6.14 -0.07
C PRO A 350 0.39 -6.65 -0.04
N ALA A 351 0.84 -7.40 -1.04
CA ALA A 351 2.21 -7.89 -1.11
C ALA A 351 2.76 -7.89 -2.54
N ILE A 352 4.08 -7.67 -2.67
CA ILE A 352 4.84 -7.77 -3.93
C ILE A 352 6.18 -8.48 -3.68
N GLY A 353 6.70 -9.17 -4.70
CA GLY A 353 8.04 -9.75 -4.69
C GLY A 353 8.99 -8.97 -5.59
N LEU A 354 10.22 -8.73 -5.14
CA LEU A 354 11.25 -8.01 -5.91
C LEU A 354 12.60 -8.71 -5.79
N GLY A 355 13.34 -8.77 -6.90
CA GLY A 355 14.74 -9.17 -6.92
C GLY A 355 15.67 -8.02 -6.52
N CYS A 356 16.65 -8.26 -5.65
CA CYS A 356 17.64 -7.25 -5.28
C CYS A 356 18.95 -7.86 -4.80
N ASP A 357 20.07 -7.45 -5.42
CA ASP A 357 21.41 -7.65 -4.86
C ASP A 357 21.75 -6.47 -3.95
N ILE A 358 21.73 -6.70 -2.63
CA ILE A 358 22.01 -5.67 -1.63
C ILE A 358 23.46 -5.20 -1.60
N THR A 359 24.38 -5.91 -2.27
CA THR A 359 25.77 -5.46 -2.41
C THR A 359 25.92 -4.42 -3.53
N ASN A 360 24.90 -4.28 -4.39
CA ASN A 360 24.82 -3.35 -5.50
C ASN A 360 23.85 -2.19 -5.19
N ARG A 361 24.39 -0.98 -5.10
CA ARG A 361 23.63 0.23 -4.77
C ARG A 361 22.55 0.59 -5.80
N GLU A 362 22.81 0.37 -7.08
CA GLU A 362 21.83 0.63 -8.15
C GLU A 362 20.68 -0.37 -8.08
N SER A 363 20.97 -1.65 -7.77
CA SER A 363 19.95 -2.67 -7.53
C SER A 363 19.04 -2.28 -6.36
N VAL A 364 19.62 -1.78 -5.26
CA VAL A 364 18.86 -1.31 -4.09
C VAL A 364 17.96 -0.13 -4.45
N ARG A 365 18.50 0.87 -5.16
CA ARG A 365 17.74 2.04 -5.60
C ARG A 365 16.58 1.65 -6.52
N ALA A 366 16.82 0.75 -7.47
CA ALA A 366 15.77 0.25 -8.36
C ALA A 366 14.65 -0.46 -7.59
N MET A 367 15.00 -1.30 -6.61
CA MET A 367 14.02 -1.95 -5.73
C MET A 367 13.20 -0.91 -4.95
N LEU A 368 13.84 0.07 -4.32
CA LEU A 368 13.16 1.11 -3.55
C LEU A 368 12.22 1.97 -4.42
N ASN A 369 12.63 2.31 -5.65
CA ASN A 369 11.80 3.04 -6.60
C ASN A 369 10.50 2.26 -6.94
N GLN A 370 10.60 0.93 -7.10
CA GLN A 370 9.43 0.07 -7.32
C GLN A 370 8.49 0.09 -6.11
N VAL A 371 9.02 0.09 -4.88
CA VAL A 371 8.21 0.20 -3.65
C VAL A 371 7.49 1.54 -3.57
N VAL A 372 8.19 2.64 -3.89
CA VAL A 372 7.60 3.99 -3.92
C VAL A 372 6.44 4.06 -4.92
N LEU A 373 6.61 3.51 -6.12
CA LEU A 373 5.53 3.47 -7.13
C LEU A 373 4.36 2.56 -6.71
N ALA A 374 4.65 1.48 -6.00
CA ALA A 374 3.65 0.52 -5.53
C ALA A 374 2.77 1.11 -4.41
N TYR A 375 3.36 1.78 -3.42
CA TYR A 375 2.67 2.14 -2.17
C TYR A 375 2.79 3.61 -1.75
N GLY A 376 3.58 4.41 -2.47
CA GLY A 376 3.81 5.82 -2.21
C GLY A 376 4.98 6.15 -1.27
N GLY A 377 5.61 5.15 -0.64
CA GLY A 377 6.72 5.35 0.30
C GLY A 377 7.07 4.07 1.07
N ILE A 378 7.88 4.21 2.12
CA ILE A 378 8.35 3.09 2.96
C ILE A 378 8.21 3.43 4.44
N ASP A 379 7.98 2.45 5.31
CA ASP A 379 7.94 2.73 6.75
C ASP A 379 9.01 1.95 7.49
N ASN A 380 9.10 0.65 7.24
CA ASN A 380 10.03 -0.21 7.95
C ASN A 380 10.80 -1.13 7.00
N ILE A 381 12.05 -1.43 7.35
CA ILE A 381 12.89 -2.38 6.62
C ILE A 381 13.45 -3.40 7.61
N ILE A 382 13.31 -4.68 7.28
CA ILE A 382 13.89 -5.79 8.04
C ILE A 382 14.86 -6.53 7.11
N VAL A 383 16.16 -6.44 7.39
CA VAL A 383 17.20 -7.12 6.64
C VAL A 383 17.54 -8.43 7.31
N THR A 384 17.09 -9.53 6.72
CA THR A 384 17.41 -10.91 7.13
C THR A 384 18.47 -11.57 6.26
N ALA A 385 18.73 -11.00 5.07
CA ALA A 385 19.77 -11.45 4.17
C ALA A 385 21.14 -11.47 4.86
N GLY A 386 21.85 -12.58 4.69
CA GLY A 386 23.18 -12.80 5.24
C GLY A 386 23.76 -14.11 4.74
N VAL A 387 25.09 -14.20 4.70
CA VAL A 387 25.81 -15.38 4.21
C VAL A 387 26.81 -15.88 5.23
N PHE A 388 26.91 -17.21 5.32
CA PHE A 388 28.00 -17.91 5.97
C PHE A 388 28.75 -18.70 4.90
N VAL A 389 29.98 -18.29 4.60
CA VAL A 389 30.84 -19.00 3.66
C VAL A 389 31.78 -19.90 4.47
N PRO A 390 31.66 -21.24 4.38
CA PRO A 390 32.51 -22.14 5.16
C PRO A 390 33.97 -22.07 4.68
N PRO A 391 34.95 -22.22 5.59
CA PRO A 391 36.35 -22.37 5.20
C PRO A 391 36.57 -23.67 4.41
N SER A 392 37.70 -23.77 3.73
CA SER A 392 38.14 -25.02 3.08
C SER A 392 38.32 -26.15 4.10
N LYS A 393 38.53 -27.39 3.63
CA LYS A 393 38.80 -28.55 4.50
C LYS A 393 40.03 -28.35 5.39
N GLU A 394 40.99 -27.55 4.93
CA GLU A 394 42.21 -27.16 5.65
C GLU A 394 41.97 -25.99 6.62
N GLY A 395 40.75 -25.46 6.69
CA GLY A 395 40.37 -24.35 7.57
C GLY A 395 40.72 -22.96 7.03
N LYS A 396 41.11 -22.83 5.76
CA LYS A 396 41.47 -21.55 5.14
C LYS A 396 40.24 -20.83 4.59
N VAL A 397 40.14 -19.53 4.86
CA VAL A 397 39.21 -18.61 4.19
C VAL A 397 40.02 -17.82 3.17
N THR A 398 39.54 -17.73 1.92
CA THR A 398 40.20 -16.89 0.90
C THR A 398 39.79 -15.44 1.03
N ASP A 399 40.59 -14.52 0.50
CA ASP A 399 40.27 -13.08 0.50
C ASP A 399 38.91 -12.83 -0.18
N GLY A 400 38.61 -13.50 -1.30
CA GLY A 400 37.31 -13.38 -1.96
C GLY A 400 36.13 -13.89 -1.11
N GLN A 401 36.31 -14.95 -0.32
CA GLN A 401 35.27 -15.42 0.62
C GLN A 401 35.08 -14.44 1.79
N TRP A 402 36.18 -13.84 2.26
CA TRP A 402 36.16 -12.80 3.28
C TRP A 402 35.42 -11.55 2.78
N ASP A 403 35.79 -11.06 1.60
CA ASP A 403 35.21 -9.89 0.96
C ASP A 403 33.71 -10.07 0.70
N LEU A 404 33.30 -11.23 0.18
CA LEU A 404 31.89 -11.56 -0.02
C LEU A 404 31.12 -11.55 1.31
N THR A 405 31.70 -12.12 2.37
CA THR A 405 31.07 -12.17 3.69
C THR A 405 30.82 -10.76 4.24
N PHE A 406 31.80 -9.86 4.15
CA PHE A 406 31.65 -8.46 4.58
C PHE A 406 30.75 -7.64 3.65
N ALA A 407 30.82 -7.87 2.34
CA ALA A 407 29.98 -7.20 1.35
C ALA A 407 28.49 -7.44 1.64
N VAL A 408 28.11 -8.68 1.95
CA VAL A 408 26.71 -9.01 2.25
C VAL A 408 26.34 -8.65 3.70
N ASN A 409 27.10 -9.15 4.70
CA ASN A 409 26.68 -9.07 6.10
C ASN A 409 26.83 -7.68 6.73
N VAL A 410 27.65 -6.81 6.15
CA VAL A 410 27.91 -5.46 6.69
C VAL A 410 27.54 -4.39 5.67
N LYS A 411 28.22 -4.37 4.51
CA LYS A 411 28.01 -3.31 3.50
C LYS A 411 26.60 -3.32 2.94
N GLY A 412 25.97 -4.49 2.75
CA GLY A 412 24.61 -4.60 2.25
C GLY A 412 23.57 -3.90 3.14
N GLY A 413 23.66 -4.09 4.46
CA GLY A 413 22.79 -3.38 5.42
C GLY A 413 23.00 -1.86 5.40
N TYR A 414 24.25 -1.41 5.24
CA TYR A 414 24.58 0.00 5.07
C TYR A 414 23.99 0.60 3.79
N ILE A 415 24.16 -0.04 2.62
CA ILE A 415 23.62 0.44 1.34
C ILE A 415 22.10 0.59 1.42
N ILE A 416 21.41 -0.41 1.99
CA ILE A 416 19.96 -0.36 2.19
C ILE A 416 19.57 0.85 3.04
N ALA A 417 20.24 1.06 4.18
CA ALA A 417 19.96 2.17 5.08
C ALA A 417 20.19 3.53 4.42
N ASP A 418 21.30 3.67 3.70
CA ASP A 418 21.75 4.91 3.06
C ASP A 418 20.84 5.33 1.89
N GLU A 419 20.40 4.39 1.05
CA GLU A 419 19.44 4.70 -0.01
C GLU A 419 18.02 4.93 0.54
N ALA A 420 17.59 4.15 1.55
CA ALA A 420 16.28 4.31 2.17
C ALA A 420 16.13 5.63 2.96
N ARG A 421 17.24 6.17 3.48
CA ARG A 421 17.30 7.47 4.17
C ARG A 421 16.62 8.58 3.38
N GLN A 422 16.89 8.67 2.09
CA GLN A 422 16.34 9.73 1.23
C GLN A 422 14.81 9.68 1.17
N ILE A 423 14.22 8.48 1.22
CA ILE A 423 12.77 8.29 1.20
C ILE A 423 12.17 8.66 2.56
N TRP A 424 12.79 8.21 3.67
CA TRP A 424 12.36 8.60 5.02
C TRP A 424 12.42 10.11 5.25
N GLU A 425 13.48 10.78 4.80
CA GLU A 425 13.63 12.24 4.86
C GLU A 425 12.64 12.95 3.94
N ALA A 426 12.37 12.40 2.75
CA ALA A 426 11.39 12.98 1.83
C ALA A 426 9.97 12.93 2.40
N GLN A 427 9.58 11.84 3.06
CA GLN A 427 8.24 11.68 3.63
C GLN A 427 8.09 12.27 5.04
N MET A 428 9.17 12.47 5.79
CA MET A 428 9.14 12.95 7.18
C MET A 428 8.24 12.10 8.12
N LEU A 429 8.08 10.82 7.82
CA LEU A 429 7.36 9.85 8.65
C LEU A 429 8.36 8.94 9.34
N SER A 430 8.11 8.65 10.61
CA SER A 430 9.00 7.80 11.40
C SER A 430 9.09 6.38 10.84
N GLY A 431 10.25 5.75 10.98
CA GLY A 431 10.48 4.41 10.47
C GLY A 431 11.31 3.53 11.38
N THR A 432 11.53 2.29 10.95
CA THR A 432 12.40 1.34 11.65
C THR A 432 13.26 0.55 10.67
N LEU A 433 14.53 0.35 11.03
CA LEU A 433 15.43 -0.57 10.38
C LEU A 433 15.83 -1.67 11.36
N VAL A 434 15.62 -2.93 10.98
CA VAL A 434 16.10 -4.10 11.73
C VAL A 434 17.16 -4.81 10.91
N LEU A 435 18.36 -4.96 11.47
CA LEU A 435 19.44 -5.71 10.83
C LEU A 435 19.66 -7.06 11.53
N THR A 436 19.65 -8.14 10.77
CA THR A 436 19.92 -9.47 11.33
C THR A 436 21.42 -9.69 11.48
N THR A 437 21.90 -9.65 12.71
CA THR A 437 23.27 -9.93 13.09
C THR A 437 23.43 -11.41 13.46
N SER A 438 24.00 -11.74 14.62
CA SER A 438 24.08 -13.10 15.17
C SER A 438 24.66 -13.05 16.58
N VAL A 439 24.33 -14.04 17.43
CA VAL A 439 25.07 -14.24 18.69
C VAL A 439 26.56 -14.51 18.50
N ASN A 440 26.96 -15.00 17.32
CA ASN A 440 28.38 -15.14 16.95
C ASN A 440 29.14 -13.81 16.87
N ALA A 441 28.43 -12.67 16.89
CA ALA A 441 29.06 -11.37 17.08
C ALA A 441 29.71 -11.22 18.47
N ALA A 442 29.24 -11.96 19.47
CA ALA A 442 29.80 -12.02 20.82
C ALA A 442 30.53 -13.34 21.10
N VAL A 443 30.13 -14.44 20.44
CA VAL A 443 30.70 -15.78 20.64
C VAL A 443 31.63 -16.16 19.48
N ALA A 444 32.93 -16.29 19.77
CA ALA A 444 33.91 -16.76 18.80
C ALA A 444 33.91 -18.28 18.69
N LYS A 445 33.90 -18.82 17.45
CA LYS A 445 33.97 -20.26 17.19
C LYS A 445 35.04 -20.62 16.14
N LYS A 446 35.62 -21.81 16.28
CA LYS A 446 36.57 -22.33 15.28
C LYS A 446 35.82 -22.59 13.96
N GLY A 447 36.34 -22.04 12.86
CA GLY A 447 35.80 -22.25 11.51
C GLY A 447 34.77 -21.21 11.05
N SER A 448 34.57 -20.13 11.79
CA SER A 448 33.63 -19.05 11.44
C SER A 448 34.25 -17.66 11.47
N VAL A 449 35.58 -17.54 11.40
CA VAL A 449 36.33 -16.28 11.59
C VAL A 449 35.76 -15.10 10.78
N ALA A 450 35.59 -15.23 9.47
CA ALA A 450 35.06 -14.16 8.63
C ALA A 450 33.61 -13.80 8.98
N TYR A 451 32.79 -14.81 9.26
CA TYR A 451 31.39 -14.64 9.64
C TYR A 451 31.25 -13.94 10.99
N ASP A 452 31.92 -14.44 12.03
CA ASP A 452 31.87 -13.92 13.39
C ASP A 452 32.35 -12.45 13.42
N THR A 453 33.48 -12.15 12.74
CA THR A 453 33.97 -10.76 12.60
C THR A 453 32.97 -9.89 11.84
N SER A 454 32.38 -10.38 10.74
CA SER A 454 31.36 -9.60 10.01
C SER A 454 30.11 -9.31 10.85
N LYS A 455 29.68 -10.24 11.71
CA LYS A 455 28.51 -10.05 12.58
C LYS A 455 28.82 -9.14 13.76
N ALA A 456 30.05 -9.15 14.28
CA ALA A 456 30.53 -8.13 15.22
C ALA A 456 30.54 -6.73 14.60
N ALA A 457 31.02 -6.60 13.36
CA ALA A 457 30.96 -5.35 12.61
C ALA A 457 29.51 -4.89 12.35
N ALA A 458 28.61 -5.80 11.98
CA ALA A 458 27.19 -5.51 11.80
C ALA A 458 26.51 -5.03 13.10
N ASN A 459 26.88 -5.59 14.26
CA ASN A 459 26.43 -5.11 15.56
C ASN A 459 26.85 -3.65 15.80
N HIS A 460 28.06 -3.26 15.41
CA HIS A 460 28.50 -1.87 15.54
C HIS A 460 27.81 -0.97 14.51
N LEU A 461 27.63 -1.44 13.27
CA LEU A 461 26.86 -0.74 12.23
C LEU A 461 25.43 -0.39 12.69
N VAL A 462 24.75 -1.27 13.42
CA VAL A 462 23.43 -0.96 14.02
C VAL A 462 23.48 0.29 14.88
N ARG A 463 24.53 0.46 15.68
CA ARG A 463 24.69 1.61 16.59
C ARG A 463 24.98 2.89 15.82
N GLU A 464 25.89 2.82 14.84
CA GLU A 464 26.21 3.97 13.98
C GLU A 464 24.98 4.42 13.19
N LEU A 465 24.24 3.50 12.58
CA LEU A 465 23.01 3.83 11.84
C LEU A 465 21.89 4.35 12.75
N ALA A 466 21.82 3.88 14.01
CA ALA A 466 20.87 4.41 14.99
C ALA A 466 21.14 5.88 15.32
N ILE A 467 22.40 6.31 15.33
CA ILE A 467 22.79 7.71 15.50
C ILE A 467 22.49 8.47 14.20
N GLU A 468 22.96 7.96 13.07
CA GLU A 468 22.91 8.64 11.77
C GLU A 468 21.49 8.89 11.25
N LEU A 469 20.57 7.94 11.46
CA LEU A 469 19.18 8.05 10.99
C LEU A 469 18.23 8.65 12.04
N SER A 470 18.75 9.03 13.22
CA SER A 470 17.96 9.72 14.23
C SER A 470 17.62 11.16 13.77
N PRO A 471 16.48 11.73 14.20
CA PRO A 471 15.44 11.15 15.06
C PRO A 471 14.36 10.36 14.28
N LEU A 472 14.44 10.31 12.94
CA LEU A 472 13.36 9.78 12.10
C LEU A 472 13.24 8.25 12.18
N VAL A 473 14.37 7.54 12.23
CA VAL A 473 14.39 6.08 12.12
C VAL A 473 15.07 5.46 13.33
N ARG A 474 14.42 4.44 13.90
CA ARG A 474 15.04 3.57 14.90
C ARG A 474 15.78 2.45 14.21
N VAL A 475 16.98 2.12 14.67
CA VAL A 475 17.77 1.02 14.12
C VAL A 475 18.12 0.04 15.22
N ASN A 476 17.76 -1.24 15.08
CA ASN A 476 18.09 -2.28 16.06
C ASN A 476 18.58 -3.55 15.35
N GLY A 477 19.29 -4.39 16.09
CA GLY A 477 19.78 -5.67 15.61
C GLY A 477 18.95 -6.83 16.16
N LEU A 478 18.62 -7.79 15.30
CA LEU A 478 18.18 -9.11 15.70
C LEU A 478 19.39 -10.06 15.67
N ALA A 479 19.70 -10.73 16.77
CA ALA A 479 20.83 -11.65 16.87
C ALA A 479 20.34 -13.10 17.06
N PRO A 480 20.13 -13.86 15.96
CA PRO A 480 19.78 -15.27 16.05
C PRO A 480 20.97 -16.11 16.55
N ALA A 481 20.64 -17.20 17.23
CA ALA A 481 21.53 -18.35 17.36
C ALA A 481 21.24 -19.40 16.29
N THR A 482 21.51 -20.68 16.57
CA THR A 482 21.34 -21.76 15.60
C THR A 482 19.87 -22.04 15.34
N VAL A 483 19.35 -21.58 14.19
CA VAL A 483 18.03 -21.94 13.68
C VAL A 483 18.21 -22.98 12.57
N VAL A 484 17.80 -24.21 12.85
CA VAL A 484 17.98 -25.36 11.95
C VAL A 484 16.77 -25.55 11.02
N GLU A 485 15.57 -25.35 11.58
CA GLU A 485 14.28 -25.45 10.88
C GLU A 485 14.26 -24.58 9.62
N GLY A 486 13.95 -25.18 8.47
CA GLY A 486 13.76 -24.48 7.18
C GLY A 486 14.95 -23.64 6.70
N SER A 487 16.13 -23.80 7.31
CA SER A 487 17.30 -22.96 7.03
C SER A 487 18.10 -23.48 5.84
N SER A 488 18.31 -22.61 4.84
CA SER A 488 19.20 -22.89 3.70
C SER A 488 20.66 -23.09 4.15
N MET A 489 21.03 -22.62 5.34
CA MET A 489 22.34 -22.88 5.93
C MET A 489 22.50 -24.33 6.41
N PHE A 490 21.42 -25.09 6.59
CA PHE A 490 21.41 -26.50 7.02
C PHE A 490 20.80 -27.41 5.95
N PRO A 491 21.46 -27.58 4.78
CA PRO A 491 21.09 -28.61 3.82
C PRO A 491 21.34 -30.01 4.40
N ARG A 492 20.66 -31.02 3.85
CA ARG A 492 20.70 -32.41 4.35
C ARG A 492 22.12 -32.90 4.65
N ASP A 493 23.03 -32.76 3.69
CA ASP A 493 24.41 -33.24 3.83
C ASP A 493 25.16 -32.58 5.00
N ARG A 494 24.89 -31.28 5.24
CA ARG A 494 25.46 -30.56 6.39
C ARG A 494 24.83 -31.03 7.69
N VAL A 495 23.51 -31.26 7.71
CA VAL A 495 22.81 -31.79 8.90
C VAL A 495 23.38 -33.15 9.27
N ILE A 496 23.49 -34.07 8.30
CA ILE A 496 24.11 -35.39 8.49
C ILE A 496 25.56 -35.25 8.99
N SER A 497 26.36 -34.42 8.34
CA SER A 497 27.75 -34.16 8.78
C SER A 497 27.82 -33.62 10.22
N SER A 498 26.86 -32.79 10.63
CA SER A 498 26.74 -32.29 12.00
C SER A 498 26.30 -33.38 12.97
N LEU A 499 25.32 -34.21 12.61
CA LEU A 499 24.86 -35.33 13.45
C LEU A 499 25.99 -36.33 13.71
N VAL A 500 26.77 -36.68 12.67
CA VAL A 500 27.99 -37.51 12.79
C VAL A 500 29.02 -36.83 13.70
N LYS A 501 29.34 -35.56 13.45
CA LYS A 501 30.34 -34.81 14.22
C LYS A 501 30.00 -34.73 15.72
N TYR A 502 28.72 -34.68 16.06
CA TYR A 502 28.25 -34.57 17.43
C TYR A 502 27.81 -35.90 18.04
N GLU A 503 28.03 -37.02 17.34
CA GLU A 503 27.68 -38.37 17.79
C GLU A 503 26.18 -38.51 18.17
N ILE A 504 25.31 -37.81 17.42
CA ILE A 504 23.85 -37.86 17.61
C ILE A 504 23.31 -39.05 16.81
N ALA A 505 22.50 -39.90 17.42
CA ALA A 505 21.91 -41.06 16.74
C ALA A 505 20.89 -40.65 15.67
N PHE A 506 21.09 -41.12 14.44
CA PHE A 506 20.17 -40.92 13.32
C PHE A 506 20.23 -42.09 12.33
N ASP A 507 19.21 -42.19 11.49
CA ASP A 507 19.12 -43.09 10.35
C ASP A 507 19.12 -42.25 9.06
N GLU A 508 19.99 -42.60 8.11
CA GLU A 508 20.11 -41.88 6.83
C GLU A 508 18.85 -41.96 5.96
N SER A 509 17.91 -42.85 6.26
CA SER A 509 16.61 -42.95 5.58
C SER A 509 15.57 -41.95 6.10
N GLU A 510 15.81 -41.32 7.26
CA GLU A 510 14.90 -40.29 7.80
C GLU A 510 14.79 -39.10 6.85
N ASP A 511 13.61 -38.49 6.80
CA ASP A 511 13.43 -37.27 6.03
C ASP A 511 14.29 -36.12 6.60
N THR A 512 14.56 -35.12 5.77
CA THR A 512 15.50 -34.05 6.13
C THR A 512 15.02 -33.23 7.33
N ASP A 513 13.72 -33.09 7.53
CA ASP A 513 13.19 -32.28 8.63
C ASP A 513 13.26 -33.04 9.95
N SER A 514 13.00 -34.35 9.96
CA SER A 514 13.29 -35.22 11.12
C SER A 514 14.76 -35.16 11.55
N LEU A 515 15.71 -35.16 10.60
CA LEU A 515 17.13 -35.00 10.90
C LEU A 515 17.47 -33.61 11.45
N ARG A 516 16.83 -32.57 10.92
CA ARG A 516 16.97 -31.19 11.41
C ARG A 516 16.46 -31.06 12.83
N ASP A 517 15.34 -31.70 13.17
CA ASP A 517 14.77 -31.66 14.51
C ASP A 517 15.69 -32.30 15.55
N LYS A 518 16.32 -33.43 15.22
CA LYS A 518 17.34 -34.04 16.09
C LYS A 518 18.50 -33.09 16.36
N LEU A 519 19.01 -32.43 15.31
CA LEU A 519 20.09 -31.47 15.44
C LEU A 519 19.65 -30.21 16.22
N ALA A 520 18.43 -29.72 16.00
CA ALA A 520 17.86 -28.58 16.72
C ALA A 520 17.72 -28.87 18.22
N ASN A 521 17.21 -30.06 18.58
CA ASN A 521 17.10 -30.51 19.96
C ASN A 521 18.46 -30.62 20.65
N PHE A 522 19.49 -31.12 19.94
CA PHE A 522 20.84 -31.14 20.47
C PHE A 522 21.37 -29.73 20.79
N TYR A 523 21.19 -28.76 19.88
CA TYR A 523 21.58 -27.39 20.13
C TYR A 523 20.79 -26.75 21.27
N ALA A 524 19.49 -27.05 21.38
CA ALA A 524 18.66 -26.60 22.49
C ALA A 524 19.20 -27.04 23.85
N GLN A 525 19.76 -28.26 23.97
CA GLN A 525 20.35 -28.72 25.23
C GLN A 525 21.57 -27.91 25.68
N ARG A 526 22.14 -27.06 24.82
CA ARG A 526 23.27 -26.16 25.15
C ARG A 526 22.83 -24.77 25.60
N THR A 527 21.56 -24.44 25.46
CA THR A 527 20.99 -23.15 25.88
C THR A 527 20.35 -23.29 27.27
N LEU A 528 19.96 -22.17 27.89
CA LEU A 528 19.35 -22.18 29.23
C LEU A 528 17.87 -22.59 29.20
N THR A 529 17.13 -22.27 28.14
CA THR A 529 15.70 -22.63 28.01
C THR A 529 15.47 -24.08 27.64
N LYS A 530 16.49 -24.79 27.13
CA LYS A 530 16.41 -26.20 26.68
C LYS A 530 15.36 -26.46 25.60
N SER A 531 14.93 -25.41 24.89
CA SER A 531 13.97 -25.48 23.78
C SER A 531 14.62 -25.10 22.45
N PRO A 532 14.26 -25.78 21.35
CA PRO A 532 14.68 -25.38 20.00
C PRO A 532 14.24 -23.95 19.68
N ILE A 533 15.07 -23.24 18.93
CA ILE A 533 14.76 -21.90 18.43
C ILE A 533 14.22 -22.07 17.02
N THR A 534 13.03 -21.52 16.78
CA THR A 534 12.30 -21.66 15.51
C THR A 534 12.44 -20.43 14.64
N LEU A 535 12.00 -20.54 13.38
CA LEU A 535 11.83 -19.38 12.49
C LEU A 535 10.81 -18.38 13.04
N ALA A 536 9.76 -18.88 13.71
CA ALA A 536 8.70 -18.06 14.29
C ALA A 536 9.23 -17.18 15.44
N ASP A 537 10.13 -17.70 16.28
CA ASP A 537 10.74 -16.92 17.37
C ASP A 537 11.53 -15.72 16.85
N GLN A 538 12.29 -15.92 15.76
CA GLN A 538 13.05 -14.84 15.12
C GLN A 538 12.13 -13.82 14.46
N ALA A 539 11.08 -14.29 13.77
CA ALA A 539 10.10 -13.44 13.13
C ALA A 539 9.31 -12.59 14.13
N GLU A 540 8.96 -13.13 15.30
CA GLU A 540 8.30 -12.40 16.38
C GLU A 540 9.20 -11.27 16.91
N ALA A 541 10.48 -11.55 17.13
CA ALA A 541 11.43 -10.53 17.58
C ALA A 541 11.67 -9.44 16.54
N ALA A 542 11.78 -9.79 15.25
CA ALA A 542 11.86 -8.83 14.15
C ALA A 542 10.62 -7.92 14.11
N TYR A 543 9.42 -8.49 14.25
CA TYR A 543 8.18 -7.73 14.37
C TYR A 543 8.20 -6.80 15.59
N LEU A 544 8.59 -7.29 16.77
CA LEU A 544 8.59 -6.51 18.01
C LEU A 544 9.50 -5.29 17.90
N LEU A 545 10.71 -5.46 17.35
CA LEU A 545 11.66 -4.35 17.09
C LEU A 545 11.08 -3.29 16.15
N THR A 546 10.23 -3.72 15.21
CA THR A 546 9.55 -2.87 14.22
C THR A 546 8.31 -2.16 14.79
N SER A 547 7.63 -2.77 15.76
CA SER A 547 6.38 -2.26 16.35
C SER A 547 6.56 -1.00 17.22
N SER A 548 5.45 -0.31 17.50
CA SER A 548 5.41 0.85 18.40
C SER A 548 5.68 0.50 19.87
N LYS A 549 5.57 -0.79 20.24
CA LYS A 549 5.85 -1.32 21.58
C LYS A 549 7.30 -1.05 22.02
N LEU A 550 8.22 -0.93 21.07
CA LEU A 550 9.62 -0.57 21.30
C LEU A 550 9.98 0.82 20.72
N SER A 551 9.02 1.74 20.69
CA SER A 551 9.19 3.10 20.14
C SER A 551 10.28 3.95 20.79
N LYS A 552 10.78 3.55 21.98
CA LYS A 552 11.88 4.21 22.69
C LYS A 552 13.20 3.41 22.67
N THR A 553 13.29 2.39 21.82
CA THR A 553 14.47 1.52 21.71
C THR A 553 15.13 1.67 20.33
N THR A 554 16.39 2.09 20.33
CA THR A 554 17.27 2.19 19.15
C THR A 554 18.72 1.89 19.55
N GLY A 555 19.54 1.44 18.62
CA GLY A 555 20.94 1.04 18.81
C GLY A 555 21.13 -0.26 19.60
N GLN A 556 20.06 -1.03 19.85
CA GLN A 556 20.12 -2.24 20.68
C GLN A 556 20.18 -3.51 19.85
N ILE A 557 20.76 -4.56 20.43
CA ILE A 557 20.81 -5.90 19.84
C ILE A 557 19.94 -6.82 20.70
N LEU A 558 18.93 -7.43 20.10
CA LEU A 558 18.05 -8.42 20.75
C LEU A 558 18.46 -9.83 20.34
N SER A 559 18.98 -10.60 21.28
CA SER A 559 19.29 -12.01 21.06
C SER A 559 18.05 -12.88 21.20
N VAL A 560 17.86 -13.80 20.25
CA VAL A 560 16.85 -14.87 20.32
C VAL A 560 17.61 -16.19 20.21
N ASP A 561 18.11 -16.65 21.36
CA ASP A 561 19.16 -17.67 21.45
C ASP A 561 18.93 -18.75 22.51
N GLY A 562 17.74 -18.77 23.13
CA GLY A 562 17.42 -19.69 24.22
C GLY A 562 18.25 -19.46 25.49
N GLY A 563 18.89 -18.29 25.64
CA GLY A 563 19.80 -18.01 26.74
C GLY A 563 21.17 -18.64 26.53
N LEU A 564 21.80 -18.41 25.37
CA LEU A 564 23.19 -18.84 25.16
C LEU A 564 24.12 -17.98 26.02
N HIS A 565 24.47 -18.48 27.21
CA HIS A 565 25.22 -17.71 28.22
C HIS A 565 26.59 -17.19 27.75
N GLU A 566 27.22 -17.85 26.77
CA GLU A 566 28.46 -17.38 26.13
C GLU A 566 28.25 -16.05 25.38
N ALA A 567 27.03 -15.76 24.93
CA ALA A 567 26.67 -14.57 24.16
C ALA A 567 26.20 -13.39 25.04
N PHE A 568 26.20 -13.53 26.37
CA PHE A 568 25.78 -12.45 27.27
C PHE A 568 26.70 -11.25 27.13
N LEU A 569 26.14 -10.14 26.66
CA LEU A 569 26.81 -8.86 26.58
C LEU A 569 27.06 -8.34 28.01
N ARG A 570 28.27 -7.88 28.29
CA ARG A 570 28.70 -7.37 29.60
C ARG A 570 28.97 -5.89 29.55
#